data_AF-A0A7X9J4X6-F1
#
_entry.id   AF-A0A7X9J4X6-F1
#
_cell.length_a   1.000
_cell.length_b   1.000
_cell.length_c   1.000
_cell.angle_alpha   90.00
_cell.angle_beta   90.00
_cell.angle_gamma   90.00
#
_symmetry.space_group_name_H-M   'P 1'
#
loop_
_entity.id
_entity.type
_entity.pdbx_description
1 polymer ?
#
loop_
_entity_poly.entity_id
_entity_poly.type
_entity_poly.pdbx_seq_one_letter_code
_entity_poly.pdbx_strand_id
1 'polypeptide(L)'
;MTFRNEDVFGLVRPSVDVHTLGISLIADLLRDCGYRVVIADEQVCEACNTLDLRPSVETVERWIRENRISRLGFSYRLDAEDGVLAFERFHQRLRERLLLANQGGPVRRMFFAGLPAACDIVRSRFGNDVPVFHGDESPAESLRMLGVPESNMPPDIAGEPLYDKARMEFARTLVADGRYTDVQPVDRSGYRNFGTEHDGLADRVAHGVHAGLPPLMRAHVGPYGPNREEAVRLFTDWAYRLASSGMLDVLSIGTSQLTQ
;
A
#
# COMPACT_ATOMS: atom_id res chain seq x y z
N MET A 1 -15.65 -16.07 -16.01
CA MET A 1 -16.50 -14.88 -15.75
C MET A 1 -16.21 -13.85 -16.84
N THR A 2 -17.24 -13.40 -17.55
CA THR A 2 -17.07 -12.52 -18.72
C THR A 2 -16.97 -11.06 -18.27
N PHE A 3 -15.84 -10.43 -18.56
CA PHE A 3 -15.62 -8.99 -18.38
C PHE A 3 -16.55 -8.23 -19.33
N ARG A 4 -17.13 -7.09 -18.90
CA ARG A 4 -17.98 -6.27 -19.79
C ARG A 4 -17.44 -4.86 -19.91
N ASN A 5 -17.55 -4.26 -21.09
CA ASN A 5 -17.12 -2.88 -21.35
C ASN A 5 -17.90 -1.84 -20.51
N GLU A 6 -19.03 -2.22 -19.93
CA GLU A 6 -19.86 -1.39 -19.04
C GLU A 6 -19.45 -1.47 -17.55
N ASP A 7 -18.38 -2.20 -17.23
CA ASP A 7 -17.91 -2.36 -15.85
C ASP A 7 -17.40 -1.02 -15.29
N VAL A 8 -18.01 -0.56 -14.20
CA VAL A 8 -17.52 0.56 -13.39
C VAL A 8 -16.77 0.03 -12.19
N PHE A 9 -15.52 0.48 -12.03
CA PHE A 9 -14.68 0.18 -10.88
C PHE A 9 -14.87 1.23 -9.79
N GLY A 10 -15.24 0.80 -8.59
CA GLY A 10 -15.19 1.61 -7.37
C GLY A 10 -13.95 1.24 -6.57
N LEU A 11 -13.16 2.23 -6.14
CA LEU A 11 -11.99 2.02 -5.29
C LEU A 11 -12.18 2.79 -3.98
N VAL A 12 -12.06 2.10 -2.85
CA VAL A 12 -12.32 2.67 -1.52
C VAL A 12 -11.30 2.19 -0.49
N ARG A 13 -11.12 3.00 0.55
CA ARG A 13 -10.31 2.74 1.73
C ARG A 13 -10.95 3.42 2.95
N PRO A 14 -10.76 2.91 4.18
CA PRO A 14 -11.08 3.64 5.39
C PRO A 14 -10.24 4.92 5.51
N SER A 15 -10.79 6.02 6.04
CA SER A 15 -10.07 7.31 6.05
C SER A 15 -8.79 7.29 6.89
N VAL A 16 -8.73 6.41 7.89
CA VAL A 16 -7.55 6.21 8.75
C VAL A 16 -6.33 5.76 7.94
N ASP A 17 -6.54 5.03 6.85
CA ASP A 17 -5.47 4.58 5.97
C ASP A 17 -5.18 5.63 4.90
N VAL A 18 -4.14 6.44 5.08
CA VAL A 18 -3.79 7.52 4.14
C VAL A 18 -3.08 7.04 2.87
N HIS A 19 -2.86 5.73 2.69
CA HIS A 19 -2.13 5.19 1.54
C HIS A 19 -2.99 5.19 0.27
N THR A 20 -2.76 6.16 -0.61
CA THR A 20 -3.55 6.35 -1.84
C THR A 20 -2.78 6.08 -3.13
N LEU A 21 -1.46 5.87 -3.07
CA LEU A 21 -0.61 5.70 -4.25
C LEU A 21 -1.04 4.50 -5.11
N GLY A 22 -1.27 3.33 -4.49
CA GLY A 22 -1.73 2.13 -5.20
C GLY A 22 -3.13 2.30 -5.81
N ILE A 23 -4.04 2.99 -5.11
CA ILE A 23 -5.39 3.30 -5.61
C ILE A 23 -5.30 4.22 -6.84
N SER A 24 -4.42 5.22 -6.82
CA SER A 24 -4.26 6.16 -7.93
C SER A 24 -3.65 5.46 -9.14
N LEU A 25 -2.58 4.69 -8.94
CA LEU A 25 -1.94 3.90 -9.99
C LEU A 25 -2.93 2.96 -10.69
N ILE A 26 -3.68 2.16 -9.92
CA ILE A 26 -4.63 1.22 -10.53
C ILE A 26 -5.80 1.93 -11.21
N ALA A 27 -6.22 3.09 -10.69
CA ALA A 27 -7.25 3.89 -11.34
C ALA A 27 -6.78 4.41 -12.70
N ASP A 28 -5.54 4.86 -12.81
CA ASP A 28 -4.98 5.34 -14.07
C ASP A 28 -4.81 4.19 -15.08
N LEU A 29 -4.25 3.06 -14.66
CA LEU A 29 -4.14 1.85 -15.52
C LEU A 29 -5.51 1.40 -16.07
N LEU A 30 -6.54 1.41 -15.22
CA LEU A 30 -7.90 1.06 -15.65
C LEU A 30 -8.50 2.09 -16.60
N ARG A 31 -8.24 3.39 -16.41
CA ARG A 31 -8.68 4.45 -17.32
C ARG A 31 -7.98 4.36 -18.66
N ASP A 32 -6.69 4.04 -18.67
CA ASP A 32 -5.91 3.82 -19.90
C ASP A 32 -6.42 2.61 -20.70
N CYS A 33 -7.00 1.61 -20.01
CA CYS A 33 -7.71 0.49 -20.62
C CYS A 33 -9.15 0.84 -21.06
N GLY A 34 -9.59 2.09 -20.91
CA GLY A 34 -10.90 2.59 -21.31
C GLY A 34 -12.04 2.42 -20.29
N TYR A 35 -11.74 2.09 -19.03
CA TYR A 35 -12.78 1.86 -18.02
C TYR A 35 -13.11 3.10 -17.21
N ARG A 36 -14.37 3.17 -16.77
CA ARG A 36 -14.79 4.15 -15.78
C ARG A 36 -14.33 3.70 -14.39
N VAL A 37 -13.58 4.57 -13.74
CA VAL A 37 -13.12 4.38 -12.36
C VAL A 37 -13.63 5.51 -11.48
N VAL A 38 -14.19 5.15 -10.34
CA VAL A 38 -14.69 6.05 -9.31
C VAL A 38 -13.91 5.78 -8.03
N ILE A 39 -13.13 6.75 -7.58
CA ILE A 39 -12.44 6.69 -6.30
C ILE A 39 -13.38 7.30 -5.25
N ALA A 40 -13.55 6.62 -4.12
CA ALA A 40 -14.32 7.12 -2.99
C ALA A 40 -13.75 8.46 -2.50
N ASP A 41 -14.65 9.41 -2.24
CA ASP A 41 -14.29 10.68 -1.62
C ASP A 41 -14.08 10.53 -0.10
N GLU A 42 -13.75 11.64 0.55
CA GLU A 42 -13.54 11.68 2.01
C GLU A 42 -14.78 11.21 2.78
N GLN A 43 -15.98 11.59 2.34
CA GLN A 43 -17.23 11.20 3.01
C GLN A 43 -17.43 9.68 3.01
N VAL A 44 -17.19 9.03 1.87
CA VAL A 44 -17.28 7.57 1.74
C VAL A 44 -16.14 6.88 2.50
N CYS A 45 -14.93 7.42 2.46
CA CYS A 45 -13.79 6.87 3.22
C CYS A 45 -14.01 6.94 4.73
N GLU A 46 -14.58 8.05 5.24
CA GLU A 46 -14.96 8.18 6.65
C GLU A 46 -16.07 7.20 7.03
N ALA A 47 -17.07 7.02 6.17
CA ALA A 47 -18.12 6.03 6.39
C ALA A 47 -17.55 4.59 6.51
N CYS A 48 -16.46 4.28 5.81
CA CYS A 48 -15.78 3.01 5.93
C CYS A 48 -15.12 2.76 7.30
N ASN A 49 -14.83 3.80 8.10
CA ASN A 49 -14.34 3.64 9.47
C ASN A 49 -15.42 3.14 10.43
N THR A 50 -16.68 3.55 10.21
CA THR A 50 -17.78 3.37 11.18
C THR A 50 -18.94 2.56 10.60
N LEU A 51 -18.64 1.46 9.90
CA LEU A 51 -19.62 0.58 9.24
C LEU A 51 -20.59 -0.16 10.18
N ASP A 52 -20.46 0.03 11.49
CA ASP A 52 -21.46 -0.40 12.48
C ASP A 52 -22.64 0.57 12.58
N LEU A 53 -22.47 1.79 12.07
CA LEU A 53 -23.50 2.82 12.06
C LEU A 53 -24.32 2.75 10.77
N ARG A 54 -25.65 2.74 10.91
CA ARG A 54 -26.58 2.73 9.76
C ARG A 54 -26.32 3.87 8.74
N PRO A 55 -26.08 5.13 9.15
CA PRO A 55 -25.80 6.22 8.21
C PRO A 55 -24.54 5.99 7.35
N SER A 56 -23.52 5.35 7.91
CA SER A 56 -22.29 5.03 7.19
C SER A 56 -22.53 3.98 6.12
N VAL A 57 -23.28 2.92 6.47
CA VAL A 57 -23.69 1.89 5.50
C VAL A 57 -24.53 2.50 4.37
N GLU A 58 -25.45 3.41 4.69
CA GLU A 58 -26.28 4.11 3.69
C GLU A 58 -25.46 5.01 2.76
N THR A 59 -24.41 5.64 3.29
CA THR A 59 -23.47 6.46 2.51
C THR A 59 -22.71 5.61 1.48
N VAL A 60 -22.15 4.47 1.92
CA VAL A 60 -21.46 3.53 1.03
C VAL A 60 -22.42 2.92 -0.01
N GLU A 61 -23.63 2.53 0.42
CA GLU A 61 -24.65 2.00 -0.49
C GLU A 61 -25.02 3.00 -1.59
N ARG A 62 -25.27 4.26 -1.20
CA ARG A 62 -25.60 5.33 -2.14
C ARG A 62 -24.49 5.54 -3.16
N TRP A 63 -23.25 5.63 -2.69
CA TRP A 63 -22.08 5.77 -3.55
C TRP A 63 -21.98 4.64 -4.59
N ILE A 64 -22.19 3.39 -4.18
CA ILE A 64 -22.19 2.22 -5.09
C ILE A 64 -23.30 2.34 -6.14
N ARG A 65 -24.54 2.64 -5.72
CA ARG A 65 -25.71 2.65 -6.61
C ARG A 65 -25.69 3.82 -7.59
N GLU A 66 -25.41 5.03 -7.12
CA GLU A 66 -25.38 6.24 -7.96
C GLU A 66 -24.29 6.16 -9.03
N ASN A 67 -23.14 5.57 -8.69
CA ASN A 67 -22.04 5.38 -9.63
C ASN A 67 -22.15 4.11 -10.47
N ARG A 68 -23.15 3.25 -10.21
CA ARG A 68 -23.31 1.93 -10.84
C ARG A 68 -22.07 1.06 -10.71
N ILE A 69 -21.42 1.12 -9.55
CA ILE A 69 -20.21 0.35 -9.27
C ILE A 69 -20.52 -1.13 -9.35
N SER A 70 -19.75 -1.83 -10.17
CA SER A 70 -19.92 -3.26 -10.44
C SER A 70 -18.71 -4.11 -10.06
N ARG A 71 -17.55 -3.46 -9.91
CA ARG A 71 -16.29 -4.04 -9.47
C ARG A 71 -15.76 -3.16 -8.34
N LEU A 72 -15.49 -3.73 -7.18
CA LEU A 72 -15.22 -2.96 -5.98
C LEU A 72 -13.89 -3.36 -5.34
N GLY A 73 -12.91 -2.47 -5.37
CA GLY A 73 -11.63 -2.63 -4.69
C GLY A 73 -11.64 -1.97 -3.32
N PHE A 74 -11.23 -2.72 -2.30
CA PHE A 74 -11.05 -2.24 -0.94
C PHE A 74 -9.57 -2.30 -0.58
N SER A 75 -9.00 -1.19 -0.08
CA SER A 75 -7.59 -1.15 0.32
C SER A 75 -7.39 -0.84 1.80
N TYR A 76 -6.44 -1.54 2.43
CA TYR A 76 -6.00 -1.30 3.81
C TYR A 76 -4.53 -1.71 4.04
N ARG A 77 -3.67 -0.78 4.49
CA ARG A 77 -2.20 -0.99 4.59
C ARG A 77 -1.58 -0.68 5.95
N LEU A 78 -2.35 -0.37 6.98
CA LEU A 78 -1.80 0.00 8.29
C LEU A 78 -1.38 -1.22 9.11
N ASP A 79 -2.31 -2.16 9.29
CA ASP A 79 -2.13 -3.40 10.05
C ASP A 79 -2.85 -4.56 9.35
N ALA A 80 -2.33 -5.77 9.53
CA ALA A 80 -2.84 -6.93 8.83
C ALA A 80 -4.17 -7.44 9.41
N GLU A 81 -4.30 -7.48 10.73
CA GLU A 81 -5.51 -7.97 11.41
C GLU A 81 -6.65 -6.95 11.26
N ASP A 82 -6.35 -5.66 11.47
CA ASP A 82 -7.32 -4.58 11.27
C ASP A 82 -7.82 -4.55 9.83
N GLY A 83 -6.93 -4.74 8.85
CA GLY A 83 -7.28 -4.75 7.43
C GLY A 83 -8.24 -5.88 7.07
N VAL A 84 -8.02 -7.07 7.64
CA VAL A 84 -8.92 -8.22 7.48
C VAL A 84 -10.28 -7.90 8.11
N LEU A 85 -10.31 -7.44 9.35
CA LEU A 85 -11.55 -7.12 10.07
C LEU A 85 -12.37 -6.03 9.36
N ALA A 86 -11.69 -4.99 8.88
CA ALA A 86 -12.32 -3.90 8.13
C ALA A 86 -12.95 -4.42 6.82
N PHE A 87 -12.22 -5.26 6.07
CA PHE A 87 -12.72 -5.84 4.84
C PHE A 87 -13.90 -6.80 5.08
N GLU A 88 -13.83 -7.65 6.09
CA GLU A 88 -14.92 -8.56 6.45
C GLU A 88 -16.20 -7.81 6.83
N ARG A 89 -16.06 -6.78 7.65
CA ARG A 89 -17.17 -5.91 8.03
C ARG A 89 -17.76 -5.24 6.79
N PHE A 90 -16.92 -4.69 5.92
CA PHE A 90 -17.36 -4.09 4.67
C PHE A 90 -18.13 -5.08 3.80
N HIS A 91 -17.57 -6.26 3.54
CA HIS A 91 -18.22 -7.31 2.78
C HIS A 91 -19.55 -7.77 3.40
N GLN A 92 -19.60 -7.93 4.74
CA GLN A 92 -20.83 -8.28 5.45
C GLN A 92 -21.92 -7.22 5.26
N ARG A 93 -21.60 -5.92 5.37
CA ARG A 93 -22.59 -4.85 5.17
C ARG A 93 -23.11 -4.81 3.73
N LEU A 94 -22.27 -5.08 2.73
CA LEU A 94 -22.72 -5.20 1.35
C LEU A 94 -23.69 -6.37 1.17
N ARG A 95 -23.45 -7.51 1.83
CA ARG A 95 -24.35 -8.66 1.82
C ARG A 95 -25.70 -8.38 2.47
N GLU A 96 -25.70 -7.72 3.62
CA GLU A 96 -26.93 -7.35 4.33
C GLU A 96 -27.79 -6.36 3.54
N ARG A 97 -27.15 -5.50 2.73
CA ARG A 97 -27.83 -4.54 1.83
C ARG A 97 -28.14 -5.09 0.43
N LEU A 98 -27.93 -6.39 0.21
CA LEU A 98 -28.18 -7.07 -1.07
C LEU A 98 -27.45 -6.40 -2.26
N LEU A 99 -26.22 -5.94 -2.03
CA LEU A 99 -25.43 -5.24 -3.03
C LEU A 99 -24.59 -6.17 -3.92
N LEU A 100 -24.43 -7.44 -3.53
CA LEU A 100 -23.69 -8.42 -4.32
C LEU A 100 -24.56 -9.03 -5.43
N ALA A 101 -23.95 -9.34 -6.58
CA ALA A 101 -24.66 -9.81 -7.77
C ALA A 101 -25.36 -11.16 -7.59
N ASN A 102 -24.82 -12.05 -6.74
CA ASN A 102 -25.50 -13.30 -6.37
C ASN A 102 -26.79 -13.07 -5.56
N GLN A 103 -27.01 -11.85 -5.06
CA GLN A 103 -28.23 -11.41 -4.37
C GLN A 103 -29.07 -10.45 -5.24
N GLY A 104 -28.73 -10.29 -6.53
CA GLY A 104 -29.38 -9.34 -7.43
C GLY A 104 -28.86 -7.90 -7.35
N GLY A 105 -27.80 -7.65 -6.58
CA GLY A 105 -27.16 -6.34 -6.48
C GLY A 105 -26.20 -6.00 -7.63
N PRO A 106 -25.67 -4.76 -7.68
CA PRO A 106 -24.81 -4.32 -8.79
C PRO A 106 -23.38 -4.85 -8.73
N VAL A 107 -22.85 -5.20 -7.54
CA VAL A 107 -21.44 -5.57 -7.35
C VAL A 107 -21.20 -7.02 -7.75
N ARG A 108 -20.57 -7.21 -8.90
CA ARG A 108 -20.25 -8.52 -9.48
C ARG A 108 -18.93 -9.10 -9.01
N ARG A 109 -17.99 -8.25 -8.61
CA ARG A 109 -16.66 -8.67 -8.16
C ARG A 109 -16.13 -7.73 -7.08
N MET A 110 -15.48 -8.31 -6.09
CA MET A 110 -14.74 -7.57 -5.07
C MET A 110 -13.26 -7.93 -5.12
N PHE A 111 -12.43 -7.00 -4.69
CA PHE A 111 -10.98 -7.13 -4.62
C PHE A 111 -10.48 -6.56 -3.31
N PHE A 112 -9.40 -7.11 -2.78
CA PHE A 112 -8.74 -6.62 -1.57
C PHE A 112 -7.28 -6.31 -1.85
N ALA A 113 -6.78 -5.17 -1.39
CA ALA A 113 -5.38 -4.79 -1.52
C ALA A 113 -4.83 -4.35 -0.16
N GLY A 114 -3.77 -4.98 0.31
CA GLY A 114 -3.25 -4.69 1.64
C GLY A 114 -1.88 -5.27 1.91
N LEU A 115 -1.52 -5.38 3.19
CA LEU A 115 -0.28 -6.05 3.59
C LEU A 115 -0.31 -7.53 3.17
N PRO A 116 0.83 -8.15 2.81
CA PRO A 116 0.90 -9.56 2.41
C PRO A 116 0.18 -10.52 3.37
N ALA A 117 0.40 -10.36 4.67
CA ALA A 117 -0.25 -11.17 5.70
C ALA A 117 -1.79 -11.03 5.70
N ALA A 118 -2.31 -9.82 5.50
CA ALA A 118 -3.77 -9.60 5.37
C ALA A 118 -4.31 -10.27 4.11
N CYS A 119 -3.59 -10.15 3.00
CA CYS A 119 -3.97 -10.73 1.72
C CYS A 119 -4.05 -12.26 1.80
N ASP A 120 -3.11 -12.91 2.49
CA ASP A 120 -3.12 -14.35 2.70
C ASP A 120 -4.31 -14.80 3.55
N ILE A 121 -4.64 -14.05 4.61
CA ILE A 121 -5.82 -14.31 5.43
C ILE A 121 -7.12 -14.14 4.61
N VAL A 122 -7.28 -13.03 3.89
CA VAL A 122 -8.47 -12.79 3.05
C VAL A 122 -8.61 -13.87 1.98
N ARG A 123 -7.51 -14.25 1.31
CA ARG A 123 -7.50 -15.35 0.33
C ARG A 123 -7.94 -16.68 0.95
N SER A 124 -7.52 -16.98 2.19
CA SER A 124 -7.93 -18.21 2.88
C SER A 124 -9.44 -18.24 3.20
N ARG A 125 -10.04 -17.08 3.49
CA ARG A 125 -11.45 -16.96 3.91
C ARG A 125 -12.42 -16.84 2.74
N PHE A 126 -12.02 -16.15 1.68
CA PHE A 126 -12.88 -15.82 0.52
C PHE A 126 -12.48 -16.57 -0.77
N GLY A 127 -11.37 -17.33 -0.75
CA GLY A 127 -10.90 -18.09 -1.89
C GLY A 127 -10.70 -17.23 -3.14
N ASN A 128 -11.10 -17.78 -4.29
CA ASN A 128 -10.99 -17.09 -5.58
C ASN A 128 -12.14 -16.11 -5.84
N ASP A 129 -13.08 -15.92 -4.91
CA ASP A 129 -14.18 -14.96 -5.09
C ASP A 129 -13.71 -13.51 -4.89
N VAL A 130 -12.67 -13.33 -4.07
CA VAL A 130 -12.01 -12.04 -3.81
C VAL A 130 -10.52 -12.17 -4.13
N PRO A 131 -10.08 -11.78 -5.35
CA PRO A 131 -8.65 -11.67 -5.64
C PRO A 131 -8.01 -10.63 -4.73
N VAL A 132 -6.80 -10.94 -4.28
CA VAL A 132 -6.03 -10.11 -3.35
C VAL A 132 -4.78 -9.58 -4.03
N PHE A 133 -4.38 -8.35 -3.70
CA PHE A 133 -3.21 -7.65 -4.23
C PHE A 133 -2.22 -7.38 -3.10
N HIS A 134 -1.05 -8.02 -3.19
CA HIS A 134 0.03 -7.96 -2.21
C HIS A 134 0.86 -6.68 -2.34
N GLY A 135 0.83 -6.04 -3.52
CA GLY A 135 1.47 -4.75 -3.79
C GLY A 135 2.83 -4.84 -4.49
N ASP A 136 3.24 -6.03 -4.92
CA ASP A 136 4.43 -6.29 -5.73
C ASP A 136 4.09 -6.71 -7.17
N GLU A 137 2.79 -6.74 -7.52
CA GLU A 137 2.34 -7.05 -8.87
C GLU A 137 2.77 -5.97 -9.87
N SER A 138 3.20 -6.40 -11.06
CA SER A 138 3.38 -5.50 -12.19
C SER A 138 2.04 -4.90 -12.65
N PRO A 139 2.06 -3.78 -13.41
CA PRO A 139 0.85 -3.22 -14.02
C PRO A 139 0.05 -4.25 -14.84
N ALA A 140 0.73 -5.06 -15.65
CA ALA A 140 0.11 -6.10 -16.46
C ALA A 140 -0.56 -7.20 -15.61
N GLU A 141 0.13 -7.67 -14.57
CA GLU A 141 -0.40 -8.66 -13.63
C GLU A 141 -1.63 -8.11 -12.91
N SER A 142 -1.54 -6.86 -12.45
CA SER A 142 -2.64 -6.20 -11.76
C SER A 142 -3.91 -6.13 -12.62
N LEU A 143 -3.77 -5.71 -13.89
CA LEU A 143 -4.88 -5.65 -14.83
C LEU A 143 -5.46 -7.04 -15.15
N ARG A 144 -4.60 -8.06 -15.32
CA ARG A 144 -5.04 -9.44 -15.51
C ARG A 144 -5.84 -9.95 -14.30
N MET A 145 -5.40 -9.64 -13.08
CA MET A 145 -6.10 -10.01 -11.84
C MET A 145 -7.46 -9.31 -11.70
N LEU A 146 -7.58 -8.07 -12.17
CA LEU A 146 -8.85 -7.35 -12.26
C LEU A 146 -9.78 -7.90 -13.35
N GLY A 147 -9.25 -8.75 -14.22
CA GLY A 147 -9.95 -9.43 -15.32
C GLY A 147 -9.95 -8.65 -16.63
N VAL A 148 -9.16 -7.58 -16.74
CA VAL A 148 -9.08 -6.76 -17.96
C VAL A 148 -8.57 -7.63 -19.12
N PRO A 149 -9.27 -7.65 -20.28
CA PRO A 149 -8.79 -8.38 -21.45
C PRO A 149 -7.47 -7.80 -21.98
N GLU A 150 -6.54 -8.66 -22.40
CA GLU A 150 -5.25 -8.23 -22.99
C GLU A 150 -5.45 -7.34 -24.22
N SER A 151 -6.52 -7.56 -24.99
CA SER A 151 -6.90 -6.72 -26.13
C SER A 151 -7.19 -5.26 -25.78
N ASN A 152 -7.48 -4.97 -24.50
CA ASN A 152 -7.78 -3.64 -24.01
C ASN A 152 -6.58 -3.02 -23.28
N MET A 153 -5.48 -3.76 -23.09
CA MET A 153 -4.28 -3.25 -22.44
C MET A 153 -3.42 -2.48 -23.45
N PRO A 154 -2.95 -1.27 -23.10
CA PRO A 154 -1.95 -0.57 -23.89
C PRO A 154 -0.69 -1.43 -24.13
N PRO A 155 -0.06 -1.37 -25.32
CA PRO A 155 1.08 -2.24 -25.67
C PRO A 155 2.30 -2.10 -24.74
N ASP A 156 2.51 -0.91 -24.20
CA ASP A 156 3.56 -0.57 -23.24
C ASP A 156 3.31 -1.17 -21.85
N ILE A 157 2.04 -1.36 -21.47
CA ILE A 157 1.66 -2.05 -20.23
C ILE A 157 1.69 -3.57 -20.42
N ALA A 158 1.33 -4.07 -21.61
CA ALA A 158 1.30 -5.51 -21.90
C ALA A 158 2.70 -6.16 -21.88
N GLY A 159 3.76 -5.39 -22.13
CA GLY A 159 5.15 -5.83 -22.04
C GLY A 159 5.75 -5.66 -20.63
N GLU A 160 6.58 -6.61 -20.20
CA GLU A 160 7.42 -6.41 -19.01
C GLU A 160 8.52 -5.38 -19.34
N PRO A 161 8.63 -4.25 -18.60
CA PRO A 161 9.65 -3.26 -18.87
C PRO A 161 11.06 -3.87 -18.75
N LEU A 162 11.90 -3.71 -19.77
CA LEU A 162 13.29 -4.20 -19.75
C LEU A 162 14.06 -3.75 -18.50
N TYR A 163 13.76 -2.55 -18.01
CA TYR A 163 14.32 -2.00 -16.79
C TYR A 163 13.93 -2.79 -15.55
N ASP A 164 12.64 -3.13 -15.39
CA ASP A 164 12.17 -3.87 -14.22
C ASP A 164 12.74 -5.29 -14.19
N LYS A 165 12.82 -5.94 -15.36
CA LYS A 165 13.49 -7.23 -15.51
C LYS A 165 14.96 -7.16 -15.07
N ALA A 166 15.70 -6.18 -15.57
CA ALA A 166 17.11 -5.97 -15.22
C ALA A 166 17.27 -5.67 -13.71
N ARG A 167 16.39 -4.85 -13.13
CA ARG A 167 16.38 -4.54 -11.69
C ARG A 167 16.15 -5.79 -10.84
N MET A 168 15.19 -6.63 -11.22
CA MET A 168 14.88 -7.88 -10.51
C MET A 168 15.99 -8.92 -10.64
N GLU A 169 16.60 -9.03 -11.82
CA GLU A 169 17.76 -9.90 -12.04
C GLU A 169 18.94 -9.46 -11.17
N PHE A 170 19.27 -8.17 -11.17
CA PHE A 170 20.28 -7.59 -10.29
C PHE A 170 20.01 -7.91 -8.81
N ALA A 171 18.78 -7.70 -8.34
CA ALA A 171 18.42 -7.96 -6.94
C ALA A 171 18.58 -9.44 -6.57
N ARG A 172 18.13 -10.36 -7.44
CA ARG A 172 18.28 -11.81 -7.22
C ARG A 172 19.76 -12.21 -7.16
N THR A 173 20.59 -11.68 -8.06
CA THR A 173 22.03 -11.92 -8.04
C THR A 173 22.69 -11.36 -6.77
N LEU A 174 22.34 -10.13 -6.37
CA LEU A 174 22.87 -9.52 -5.15
C LEU A 174 22.56 -10.36 -3.89
N VAL A 175 21.33 -10.87 -3.78
CA VAL A 175 20.92 -11.74 -2.66
C VAL A 175 21.61 -13.10 -2.72
N ALA A 176 21.65 -13.73 -3.90
CA ALA A 176 22.26 -15.04 -4.09
C ALA A 176 23.77 -15.05 -3.81
N ASP A 177 24.47 -13.99 -4.20
CA ASP A 177 25.90 -13.86 -4.00
C ASP A 177 26.27 -13.46 -2.56
N GLY A 178 25.30 -13.04 -1.73
CA GLY A 178 25.51 -12.63 -0.34
C GLY A 178 26.29 -11.32 -0.15
N ARG A 179 26.80 -10.70 -1.21
CA ARG A 179 27.71 -9.52 -1.16
C ARG A 179 27.19 -8.34 -0.33
N TYR A 180 25.88 -8.24 -0.11
CA TYR A 180 25.29 -7.21 0.73
C TYR A 180 25.68 -7.34 2.22
N THR A 181 26.08 -8.53 2.68
CA THR A 181 26.51 -8.75 4.07
C THR A 181 27.90 -8.19 4.37
N ASP A 182 28.71 -7.98 3.33
CA ASP A 182 30.08 -7.46 3.47
C ASP A 182 30.10 -5.93 3.54
N VAL A 183 28.98 -5.26 3.24
CA VAL A 183 28.86 -3.80 3.31
C VAL A 183 29.06 -3.35 4.75
N GLN A 184 30.10 -2.54 4.96
CA GLN A 184 30.39 -1.96 6.26
C GLN A 184 29.78 -0.57 6.40
N PRO A 185 29.47 -0.14 7.63
CA PRO A 185 29.13 1.25 7.93
C PRO A 185 30.17 2.21 7.36
N VAL A 186 29.68 3.30 6.77
CA VAL A 186 30.55 4.37 6.29
C VAL A 186 30.94 5.21 7.50
N ASP A 187 32.24 5.41 7.72
CA ASP A 187 32.68 6.40 8.70
C ASP A 187 32.31 7.81 8.21
N ARG A 188 31.39 8.44 8.94
CA ARG A 188 30.90 9.81 8.65
C ARG A 188 31.54 10.85 9.57
N SER A 189 32.46 10.45 10.43
CA SER A 189 33.13 11.35 11.36
C SER A 189 34.12 12.28 10.65
N GLY A 190 34.68 13.25 11.38
CA GLY A 190 35.75 14.11 10.85
C GLY A 190 35.33 15.53 10.49
N TYR A 191 34.09 15.95 10.77
CA TYR A 191 33.70 17.35 10.77
C TYR A 191 33.29 17.81 12.19
N ARG A 192 33.39 19.13 12.42
CA ARG A 192 33.34 19.77 13.74
C ARG A 192 32.11 19.39 14.57
N ASN A 193 30.94 19.31 13.93
CA ASN A 193 29.66 19.15 14.63
C ASN A 193 29.19 17.69 14.69
N PHE A 194 29.96 16.72 14.16
CA PHE A 194 29.56 15.33 14.12
C PHE A 194 29.20 14.77 15.50
N GLY A 195 28.00 14.20 15.62
CA GLY A 195 27.49 13.60 16.85
C GLY A 195 27.11 14.58 17.95
N THR A 196 27.11 15.89 17.67
CA THR A 196 26.71 16.93 18.63
C THR A 196 25.26 17.37 18.41
N GLU A 197 24.71 18.19 19.31
CA GLU A 197 23.39 18.81 19.13
C GLU A 197 23.32 19.76 17.92
N HIS A 198 24.48 20.18 17.39
CA HIS A 198 24.60 21.00 16.19
C HIS A 198 24.85 20.18 14.93
N ASP A 199 24.78 18.85 15.02
CA ASP A 199 24.94 17.97 13.88
C ASP A 199 23.75 18.08 12.92
N GLY A 200 23.95 18.81 11.82
CA GLY A 200 22.93 19.05 10.82
C GLY A 200 23.06 18.17 9.58
N LEU A 201 21.93 17.91 8.92
CA LEU A 201 21.89 17.27 7.60
C LEU A 201 22.79 17.99 6.58
N ALA A 202 22.78 19.33 6.57
CA ALA A 202 23.59 20.12 5.64
C ALA A 202 25.09 19.89 5.86
N ASP A 203 25.55 19.85 7.11
CA ASP A 203 26.95 19.59 7.45
C ASP A 203 27.38 18.18 7.02
N ARG A 204 26.52 17.18 7.23
CA ARG A 204 26.75 15.79 6.80
C ARG A 204 26.87 15.65 5.28
N VAL A 205 25.96 16.29 4.55
CA VAL A 205 26.00 16.29 3.07
C VAL A 205 27.26 17.00 2.58
N ALA A 206 27.57 18.18 3.13
CA ALA A 206 28.75 18.94 2.73
C ALA A 206 30.05 18.16 2.99
N HIS A 207 30.17 17.53 4.17
CA HIS A 207 31.28 16.66 4.50
C HIS A 207 31.36 15.46 3.55
N GLY A 208 30.26 14.77 3.29
CA GLY A 208 30.22 13.63 2.38
C GLY A 208 30.65 13.97 0.95
N VAL A 209 30.18 15.11 0.42
CA VAL A 209 30.62 15.61 -0.90
C VAL A 209 32.12 15.94 -0.89
N HIS A 210 32.61 16.61 0.14
CA HIS A 210 34.03 17.00 0.24
C HIS A 210 34.96 15.79 0.38
N ALA A 211 34.57 14.79 1.17
CA ALA A 211 35.36 13.59 1.45
C ALA A 211 35.12 12.44 0.44
N GLY A 212 34.26 12.65 -0.57
CA GLY A 212 33.96 11.62 -1.58
C GLY A 212 33.21 10.40 -1.02
N LEU A 213 32.44 10.59 0.05
CA LEU A 213 31.66 9.53 0.68
C LEU A 213 30.39 9.21 -0.13
N PRO A 214 29.86 7.98 -0.04
CA PRO A 214 28.60 7.63 -0.68
C PRO A 214 27.41 8.47 -0.14
N PRO A 215 26.25 8.48 -0.85
CA PRO A 215 25.06 9.18 -0.42
C PRO A 215 24.63 8.84 1.01
N LEU A 216 23.91 9.76 1.65
CA LEU A 216 23.34 9.52 2.98
C LEU A 216 22.20 8.49 2.91
N MET A 217 22.19 7.57 3.86
CA MET A 217 21.18 6.53 4.00
C MET A 217 20.07 7.00 4.93
N ARG A 218 18.83 6.97 4.44
CA ARG A 218 17.64 7.32 5.21
C ARG A 218 16.67 6.14 5.30
N ALA A 219 16.08 5.96 6.46
CA ALA A 219 14.98 5.05 6.72
C ALA A 219 13.77 5.84 7.19
N HIS A 220 12.60 5.49 6.66
CA HIS A 220 11.32 5.96 7.15
C HIS A 220 10.58 4.79 7.77
N VAL A 221 10.58 4.72 9.10
CA VAL A 221 10.09 3.56 9.83
C VAL A 221 9.55 3.97 11.18
N GLY A 222 8.44 3.36 11.57
CA GLY A 222 7.79 3.54 12.85
C GLY A 222 6.83 2.38 13.09
N PRO A 223 6.67 1.93 14.34
CA PRO A 223 5.71 0.91 14.67
C PRO A 223 4.28 1.46 14.51
N TYR A 224 3.35 0.57 14.18
CA TYR A 224 1.92 0.86 14.21
C TYR A 224 1.29 0.01 15.31
N GLY A 225 0.44 0.61 16.14
CA GLY A 225 -0.27 -0.13 17.19
C GLY A 225 -1.23 0.75 17.97
N PRO A 226 -2.32 0.16 18.52
CA PRO A 226 -3.37 0.91 19.20
C PRO A 226 -2.94 1.45 20.58
N ASN A 227 -1.89 0.88 21.18
CA ASN A 227 -1.33 1.35 22.45
C ASN A 227 -0.12 2.25 22.18
N ARG A 228 -0.33 3.55 22.28
CA ARG A 228 0.70 4.58 22.08
C ARG A 228 1.95 4.36 22.92
N GLU A 229 1.82 3.98 24.19
CA GLU A 229 2.99 3.78 25.05
C GLU A 229 3.86 2.61 24.57
N GLU A 230 3.24 1.52 24.13
CA GLU A 230 3.95 0.37 23.57
C GLU A 230 4.59 0.72 22.23
N ALA A 231 3.89 1.45 21.36
CA ALA A 231 4.43 1.92 20.10
C ALA A 231 5.65 2.83 20.30
N VAL A 232 5.61 3.76 21.25
CA VAL A 232 6.76 4.62 21.58
C VAL A 232 7.93 3.81 22.15
N ARG A 233 7.67 2.83 23.03
CA ARG A 233 8.71 1.93 23.56
C ARG A 233 9.39 1.12 22.44
N LEU A 234 8.60 0.56 21.53
CA LEU A 234 9.10 -0.20 20.39
C LEU A 234 9.90 0.68 19.41
N PHE A 235 9.41 1.88 19.12
CA PHE A 235 10.13 2.83 18.29
C PHE A 235 11.49 3.20 18.87
N THR A 236 11.55 3.39 20.20
CA THR A 236 12.80 3.68 20.90
C THR A 236 13.79 2.53 20.76
N ASP A 237 13.36 1.28 20.95
CA ASP A 237 14.21 0.09 20.71
C ASP A 237 14.73 0.03 19.27
N TRP A 238 13.87 0.29 18.28
CA TRP A 238 14.27 0.33 16.87
C TRP A 238 15.29 1.43 16.59
N ALA A 239 15.10 2.62 17.16
CA ALA A 239 16.04 3.73 17.01
C ALA A 239 17.43 3.36 17.55
N TYR A 240 17.50 2.71 18.71
CA TYR A 240 18.78 2.24 19.27
C TYR A 240 19.45 1.19 18.38
N ARG A 241 18.70 0.20 17.87
CA ARG A 241 19.25 -0.86 17.01
C ARG A 241 19.72 -0.32 15.66
N LEU A 242 18.96 0.60 15.06
CA LEU A 242 19.33 1.22 13.80
C LEU A 242 20.56 2.11 13.97
N ALA A 243 20.62 2.89 15.05
CA ALA A 243 21.77 3.73 15.37
C ALA A 243 23.04 2.90 15.63
N SER A 244 22.93 1.80 16.40
CA SER A 244 24.08 0.95 16.72
C SER A 244 24.65 0.20 15.51
N SER A 245 23.86 0.01 14.45
CA SER A 245 24.35 -0.59 13.21
C SER A 245 25.35 0.28 12.47
N GLY A 246 25.32 1.61 12.64
CA GLY A 246 26.13 2.57 11.87
C GLY A 246 25.73 2.70 10.40
N MET A 247 24.74 1.93 9.93
CA MET A 247 24.33 1.90 8.52
C MET A 247 23.38 3.03 8.12
N LEU A 248 22.85 3.77 9.12
CA LEU A 248 21.81 4.75 8.92
C LEU A 248 22.28 6.15 9.30
N ASP A 249 22.15 7.10 8.36
CA ASP A 249 22.47 8.51 8.59
C ASP A 249 21.25 9.29 9.12
N VAL A 250 20.04 8.96 8.64
CA VAL A 250 18.81 9.67 8.98
C VAL A 250 17.68 8.69 9.28
N LEU A 251 17.18 8.73 10.52
CA LEU A 251 15.91 8.11 10.88
C LEU A 251 14.78 9.13 10.77
N SER A 252 13.69 8.76 10.12
CA SER A 252 12.47 9.56 10.06
C SER A 252 11.26 8.71 10.41
N ILE A 253 10.26 9.31 11.02
CA ILE A 253 9.01 8.66 11.42
C ILE A 253 7.81 9.48 10.94
N GLY A 254 6.74 8.79 10.53
CA GLY A 254 5.49 9.44 10.16
C GLY A 254 4.74 9.91 11.41
N THR A 255 4.15 11.11 11.36
CA THR A 255 3.33 11.63 12.46
C THR A 255 2.20 10.66 12.83
N SER A 256 1.53 10.08 11.82
CA SER A 256 0.46 9.10 12.01
C SER A 256 0.87 7.81 12.73
N GLN A 257 2.17 7.50 12.82
CA GLN A 257 2.67 6.28 13.47
C GLN A 257 2.87 6.45 14.99
N LEU A 258 2.96 7.70 15.50
CA LEU A 258 3.16 7.99 16.93
C LEU A 258 2.05 8.82 17.58
N THR A 259 1.12 9.36 16.77
CA THR A 259 0.03 10.22 17.24
C THR A 259 -1.34 9.54 17.28
N GLN A 260 -1.42 8.23 17.05
CA GLN A 260 -2.59 7.45 17.48
C GLN A 260 -2.63 7.41 19.02
#